data_AF-A0A3R7XQG5-F1
#
_entry.id   AF-A0A3R7XQG5-F1
#
_cell.length_a   1.000
_cell.length_b   1.000
_cell.length_c   1.000
_cell.angle_alpha   90.00
_cell.angle_beta   90.00
_cell.angle_gamma   90.00
#
_symmetry.space_group_name_H-M   'P 1'
#
loop_
_entity.id
_entity.type
_entity.pdbx_description
1 polymer ?
#
loop_
_entity_poly.entity_id
_entity_poly.type
_entity_poly.pdbx_seq_one_letter_code
_entity_poly.pdbx_strand_id
1 'polypeptide(L)'
;MNGSASLFEIADQLLEYADEDEYRLARAIAGLDADIRIDLLTSDYLNAYQVYIYAFQTQPPLLIEDRLLLHPASGLKKGLFLEEIDLYELFFLMDGETPVVEIRCGNDTIATFRGKNAHTSAIRYAEAGE
;
A
#
# COMPACT_ATOMS: atom_id res chain seq x y z
N MET A 1 -31.52 9.20 -0.04
CA MET A 1 -31.34 7.73 -0.05
C MET A 1 -30.32 7.44 1.04
N ASN A 2 -30.78 7.08 2.24
CA ASN A 2 -29.90 6.82 3.38
C ASN A 2 -29.94 5.32 3.70
N GLY A 3 -29.07 4.57 3.04
CA GLY A 3 -28.55 3.30 3.55
C GLY A 3 -27.04 3.49 3.60
N SER A 4 -26.42 3.42 4.77
CA SER A 4 -24.97 3.40 4.87
C SER A 4 -24.48 2.12 4.20
N ALA A 5 -23.93 2.22 2.99
CA ALA A 5 -23.32 1.09 2.32
C ALA A 5 -22.23 0.50 3.22
N SER A 6 -22.19 -0.82 3.32
CA SER A 6 -21.12 -1.54 4.02
C SER A 6 -19.78 -1.37 3.28
N LEU A 7 -18.68 -1.58 4.00
CA LEU A 7 -17.33 -1.50 3.41
C LEU A 7 -17.16 -2.47 2.23
N PHE A 8 -17.80 -3.64 2.29
CA PHE A 8 -17.84 -4.61 1.20
C PHE A 8 -18.51 -4.04 -0.05
N GLU A 9 -19.71 -3.45 0.08
CA GLU A 9 -20.43 -2.88 -1.06
C GLU A 9 -19.67 -1.71 -1.69
N ILE A 10 -18.95 -0.93 -0.86
CA ILE A 10 -18.09 0.15 -1.34
C ILE A 10 -16.91 -0.43 -2.13
N ALA A 11 -16.25 -1.47 -1.61
CA ALA A 11 -15.14 -2.12 -2.32
C ALA A 11 -15.60 -2.74 -3.66
N ASP A 12 -16.72 -3.46 -3.66
CA ASP A 12 -17.29 -4.09 -4.85
C ASP A 12 -17.60 -3.06 -5.94
N GLN A 13 -18.27 -1.95 -5.59
CA GLN A 13 -18.55 -0.85 -6.53
C GLN A 13 -17.29 -0.17 -7.06
N LEU A 14 -16.26 0.00 -6.23
CA LEU A 14 -14.99 0.58 -6.64
C LEU A 14 -14.26 -0.31 -7.63
N LEU A 15 -14.24 -1.63 -7.37
CA LEU A 15 -13.61 -2.62 -8.25
C LEU A 15 -14.37 -2.74 -9.57
N GLU A 16 -15.71 -2.77 -9.56
CA GLU A 16 -16.52 -2.76 -10.78
C GLU A 16 -16.29 -1.49 -11.61
N TYR A 17 -16.18 -0.33 -10.96
CA TYR A 17 -15.89 0.93 -11.62
C TYR A 17 -14.46 0.98 -12.22
N ALA A 18 -13.49 0.43 -11.49
CA ALA A 18 -12.09 0.39 -11.89
C ALA A 18 -11.85 -0.57 -13.05
N ASP A 19 -12.57 -1.70 -13.09
CA ASP A 19 -12.31 -2.81 -14.00
C ASP A 19 -10.84 -3.27 -13.85
N GLU A 20 -10.04 -3.19 -14.92
CA GLU A 20 -8.60 -3.53 -14.88
C GLU A 20 -7.68 -2.29 -14.69
N ASP A 21 -8.24 -1.11 -14.41
CA ASP A 21 -7.49 0.16 -14.30
C ASP A 21 -7.22 0.56 -12.83
N GLU A 22 -6.06 0.14 -12.33
CA GLU A 22 -5.70 0.38 -10.92
C GLU A 22 -5.44 1.85 -10.59
N TYR A 23 -5.06 2.67 -11.58
CA TYR A 23 -4.95 4.11 -11.37
C TYR A 23 -6.33 4.76 -11.24
N ARG A 24 -7.34 4.22 -11.93
CA ARG A 24 -8.74 4.62 -11.72
C ARG A 24 -9.23 4.21 -10.34
N LEU A 25 -8.94 2.98 -9.90
CA LEU A 25 -9.26 2.53 -8.55
C LEU A 25 -8.65 3.47 -7.50
N ALA A 26 -7.36 3.76 -7.61
CA ALA A 26 -6.64 4.64 -6.71
C ALA A 26 -7.28 6.04 -6.59
N ARG A 27 -7.71 6.63 -7.72
CA ARG A 27 -8.39 7.92 -7.73
C ARG A 27 -9.77 7.84 -7.07
N ALA A 28 -10.51 6.76 -7.29
CA ALA A 28 -11.81 6.55 -6.67
C ALA A 28 -11.70 6.40 -5.14
N ILE A 29 -10.71 5.61 -4.67
CA ILE A 29 -10.38 5.48 -3.25
C ILE A 29 -10.05 6.86 -2.64
N ALA A 30 -9.23 7.66 -3.32
CA ALA A 30 -8.87 9.01 -2.85
C ALA A 30 -10.07 9.96 -2.68
N GLY A 31 -11.21 9.69 -3.34
CA GLY A 31 -12.44 10.46 -3.23
C GLY A 31 -13.38 10.05 -2.09
N LEU A 32 -13.08 8.96 -1.37
CA LEU A 32 -13.90 8.48 -0.25
C LEU A 32 -13.82 9.40 0.97
N ASP A 33 -14.69 9.17 1.95
CA ASP A 33 -14.50 9.73 3.28
C ASP A 33 -13.28 9.09 3.97
N ALA A 34 -12.60 9.86 4.83
CA ALA A 34 -11.35 9.45 5.45
C ALA A 34 -11.47 8.13 6.23
N ASP A 35 -12.51 7.99 7.05
CA ASP A 35 -12.73 6.79 7.86
C ASP A 35 -12.95 5.55 6.99
N ILE A 36 -13.80 5.65 5.95
CA ILE A 36 -14.04 4.57 4.99
C ILE A 36 -12.75 4.19 4.27
N ARG A 37 -11.97 5.20 3.86
CA ARG A 37 -10.70 4.97 3.16
C ARG A 37 -9.70 4.26 4.05
N ILE A 38 -9.52 4.66 5.31
CA ILE A 38 -8.61 4.00 6.26
C ILE A 38 -8.99 2.52 6.43
N ASP A 39 -10.28 2.27 6.63
CA ASP A 39 -10.79 0.91 6.79
C ASP A 39 -10.54 0.08 5.52
N LEU A 40 -10.80 0.64 4.34
CA LEU A 40 -10.61 -0.04 3.05
C LEU A 40 -9.13 -0.37 2.79
N LEU A 41 -8.23 0.61 2.98
CA LEU A 41 -6.77 0.48 2.76
C LEU A 41 -6.11 -0.54 3.68
N THR A 42 -6.81 -1.03 4.69
CA THR A 42 -6.32 -2.04 5.63
C THR A 42 -7.30 -3.21 5.83
N SER A 43 -8.16 -3.46 4.83
CA SER A 43 -9.14 -4.55 4.77
C SER A 43 -8.66 -5.74 3.92
N ASP A 44 -9.43 -6.83 3.92
CA ASP A 44 -9.21 -7.97 3.01
C ASP A 44 -9.92 -7.79 1.66
N TYR A 45 -10.63 -6.67 1.44
CA TYR A 45 -11.38 -6.43 0.19
C TYR A 45 -10.50 -5.91 -0.95
N LEU A 46 -9.34 -5.36 -0.62
CA LEU A 46 -8.31 -4.99 -1.58
C LEU A 46 -7.07 -5.85 -1.36
N ASN A 47 -6.31 -6.07 -2.42
CA ASN A 47 -4.95 -6.61 -2.30
C ASN A 47 -3.95 -5.47 -1.99
N ALA A 48 -2.75 -5.84 -1.54
CA ALA A 48 -1.71 -4.88 -1.20
C ALA A 48 -1.20 -4.12 -2.43
N TYR A 49 -1.35 -4.67 -3.64
CA TYR A 49 -0.94 -4.03 -4.90
C TYR A 49 -1.82 -2.82 -5.23
N GLN A 50 -3.14 -2.96 -5.11
CA GLN A 50 -4.12 -1.88 -5.26
C GLN A 50 -3.83 -0.73 -4.30
N VAL A 51 -3.52 -1.06 -3.05
CA VAL A 51 -3.12 -0.06 -2.04
C VAL A 51 -1.77 0.57 -2.35
N TYR A 52 -0.82 -0.18 -2.90
CA TYR A 52 0.46 0.35 -3.36
C TYR A 52 0.28 1.37 -4.50
N ILE A 53 -0.57 1.08 -5.50
CA ILE A 53 -0.90 2.02 -6.59
C ILE A 53 -1.58 3.28 -6.02
N TYR A 54 -2.51 3.12 -5.08
CA TYR A 54 -3.09 4.26 -4.35
C TYR A 54 -2.02 5.12 -3.68
N ALA A 55 -1.11 4.49 -2.92
CA ALA A 55 -0.10 5.14 -2.09
C ALA A 55 0.96 5.90 -2.90
N PHE A 56 1.53 5.24 -3.92
CA PHE A 56 2.72 5.71 -4.61
C PHE A 56 2.45 6.18 -6.04
N GLN A 57 1.31 5.83 -6.63
CA GLN A 57 0.93 6.22 -8.00
C GLN A 57 1.98 5.82 -9.05
N THR A 58 2.67 4.70 -8.82
CA THR A 58 3.70 4.16 -9.70
C THR A 58 3.57 2.66 -9.82
N GLN A 59 3.99 2.09 -10.95
CA GLN A 59 4.09 0.64 -11.12
C GLN A 59 5.31 0.12 -10.32
N PRO A 60 5.14 -0.86 -9.43
CA PRO A 60 6.27 -1.55 -8.82
C PRO A 60 6.97 -2.49 -9.83
N PRO A 61 8.22 -2.91 -9.57
CA PRO A 61 8.84 -4.01 -10.28
C PRO A 61 8.01 -5.31 -10.19
N LEU A 62 8.09 -6.17 -11.21
CA LEU A 62 7.27 -7.38 -11.33
C LEU A 62 7.30 -8.28 -10.10
N LEU A 63 8.48 -8.49 -9.48
CA LEU A 63 8.59 -9.34 -8.28
C LEU A 63 7.87 -8.75 -7.06
N ILE A 64 7.86 -7.41 -6.95
CA ILE A 64 7.11 -6.71 -5.91
C ILE A 64 5.62 -6.77 -6.21
N GLU A 65 5.23 -6.56 -7.46
CA GLU A 65 3.84 -6.68 -7.94
C GLU A 65 3.25 -8.05 -7.62
N ASP A 66 3.90 -9.13 -8.05
CA ASP A 66 3.47 -10.52 -7.80
C ASP A 66 3.25 -10.78 -6.32
N ARG A 67 4.15 -10.29 -5.47
CA ARG A 67 3.99 -10.45 -4.02
C ARG A 67 2.79 -9.65 -3.51
N LEU A 68 2.69 -8.38 -3.88
CA LEU A 68 1.61 -7.51 -3.44
C LEU A 68 0.23 -8.03 -3.85
N LEU A 69 0.11 -8.66 -5.04
CA LEU A 69 -1.11 -9.30 -5.52
C LEU A 69 -1.52 -10.51 -4.67
N LEU A 70 -0.56 -11.24 -4.08
CA LEU A 70 -0.82 -12.43 -3.27
C LEU A 70 -1.23 -12.11 -1.82
N HIS A 71 -1.13 -10.86 -1.39
CA HIS A 71 -1.40 -10.46 -0.02
C HIS A 71 -2.59 -9.50 0.07
N PRO A 72 -3.49 -9.69 1.05
CA PRO A 72 -4.54 -8.72 1.32
C PRO A 72 -3.96 -7.43 1.91
N ALA A 73 -4.66 -6.31 1.72
CA ALA A 73 -4.27 -5.01 2.26
C ALA A 73 -4.25 -5.00 3.80
N SER A 74 -5.01 -5.87 4.47
CA SER A 74 -4.94 -6.04 5.93
C SER A 74 -3.55 -6.43 6.45
N GLY A 75 -2.73 -7.08 5.62
CA GLY A 75 -1.33 -7.38 5.91
C GLY A 75 -0.47 -6.13 6.14
N LEU A 76 -0.84 -5.00 5.54
CA LEU A 76 -0.12 -3.73 5.65
C LEU A 76 -0.14 -3.14 7.06
N LYS A 77 -1.03 -3.61 7.96
CA LYS A 77 -1.01 -3.26 9.39
C LYS A 77 0.25 -3.75 10.12
N LYS A 78 0.83 -4.86 9.64
CA LYS A 78 2.06 -5.47 10.20
C LYS A 78 3.30 -5.20 9.34
N GLY A 79 3.06 -4.70 8.14
CA GLY A 79 4.04 -4.49 7.10
C GLY A 79 4.24 -5.70 6.21
N LEU A 80 4.36 -5.44 4.92
CA LEU A 80 4.61 -6.42 3.88
C LEU A 80 5.99 -6.20 3.27
N PHE A 81 6.78 -7.26 3.19
CA PHE A 81 8.11 -7.23 2.58
C PHE A 81 8.03 -6.86 1.09
N LEU A 82 8.77 -5.83 0.67
CA LEU A 82 8.88 -5.38 -0.73
C LEU A 82 10.12 -5.98 -1.39
N GLU A 83 11.29 -5.73 -0.85
CA GLU A 83 12.55 -6.23 -1.42
C GLU A 83 13.68 -6.12 -0.42
N GLU A 84 14.78 -6.79 -0.74
CA GLU A 84 16.04 -6.70 -0.02
C GLU A 84 17.06 -6.02 -0.94
N ILE A 85 17.75 -5.01 -0.40
CA ILE A 85 18.83 -4.28 -1.06
C ILE A 85 20.05 -4.38 -0.16
N ASP A 86 21.03 -5.20 -0.56
CA ASP A 86 22.19 -5.57 0.25
C ASP A 86 21.79 -6.20 1.61
N LEU A 87 22.01 -5.51 2.74
CA LEU A 87 21.63 -6.00 4.08
C LEU A 87 20.28 -5.44 4.56
N TYR A 88 19.61 -4.64 3.73
CA TYR A 88 18.43 -3.88 4.10
C TYR A 88 17.15 -4.48 3.52
N GLU A 89 16.20 -4.82 4.38
CA GLU A 89 14.87 -5.29 4.01
C GLU A 89 13.86 -4.13 4.03
N LEU A 90 13.16 -3.89 2.92
CA LEU A 90 12.15 -2.84 2.81
C LEU A 90 10.77 -3.44 3.08
N PHE A 91 10.00 -2.81 3.98
CA PHE A 91 8.64 -3.21 4.32
C PHE A 91 7.65 -2.08 4.06
N PHE A 92 6.57 -2.37 3.34
CA PHE A 92 5.46 -1.44 3.08
C PHE A 92 4.35 -1.59 4.13
N LEU A 93 3.94 -0.47 4.73
CA LEU A 93 2.87 -0.39 5.71
C LEU A 93 1.90 0.76 5.37
N MET A 94 0.73 0.69 5.98
CA MET A 94 -0.23 1.80 6.04
C MET A 94 -0.45 2.20 7.49
N ASP A 95 -0.17 3.47 7.80
CA ASP A 95 -0.48 4.10 9.09
C ASP A 95 -1.61 5.09 8.90
N GLY A 96 -2.85 4.60 9.11
CA GLY A 96 -4.05 5.27 8.64
C GLY A 96 -4.03 5.43 7.12
N GLU A 97 -4.08 6.67 6.65
CA GLU A 97 -3.97 7.00 5.22
C GLU A 97 -2.53 7.20 4.75
N THR A 98 -1.57 7.20 5.66
CA THR A 98 -0.19 7.53 5.33
C THR A 98 0.56 6.27 4.93
N PRO A 99 1.05 6.15 3.68
CA PRO A 99 1.93 5.05 3.33
C PRO A 99 3.28 5.22 4.02
N VAL A 100 3.79 4.11 4.54
CA VAL A 100 5.05 4.05 5.28
C VAL A 100 5.92 2.97 4.65
N VAL A 101 7.21 3.25 4.49
CA VAL A 101 8.21 2.24 4.15
C VAL A 101 9.26 2.21 5.24
N GLU A 102 9.39 1.06 5.89
CA GLU A 102 10.42 0.79 6.90
C GLU A 102 11.59 0.07 6.25
N ILE A 103 12.79 0.48 6.62
CA ILE A 103 14.01 -0.27 6.35
C ILE A 103 14.39 -1.02 7.62
N ARG A 104 14.53 -2.32 7.49
CA ARG A 104 14.91 -3.22 8.59
C ARG A 104 16.24 -3.89 8.26
N CYS A 105 17.05 -4.11 9.28
CA CYS A 105 18.28 -4.91 9.20
C CYS A 105 18.20 -5.97 10.30
N GLY A 106 17.79 -7.18 9.93
CA GLY A 106 17.46 -8.21 10.91
C GLY A 106 16.24 -7.82 11.75
N ASN A 107 16.42 -7.66 13.06
CA ASN A 107 15.30 -7.34 13.97
C ASN A 107 15.11 -5.84 14.23
N ASP A 108 16.03 -5.00 13.74
CA ASP A 108 16.03 -3.56 14.02
C ASP A 108 15.47 -2.77 12.84
N THR A 109 14.57 -1.83 13.13
CA THR A 109 14.14 -0.81 12.16
C THR A 109 15.17 0.31 12.14
N ILE A 110 15.89 0.45 11.02
CA ILE A 110 16.99 1.41 10.84
C ILE A 110 16.45 2.78 10.40
N ALA A 111 15.45 2.78 9.51
CA ALA A 111 14.85 3.99 9.00
C ALA A 111 13.35 3.81 8.69
N THR A 112 12.61 4.92 8.72
CA THR A 112 11.19 4.95 8.38
C THR A 112 10.90 6.16 7.51
N PHE A 113 10.34 5.90 6.33
CA PHE A 113 9.94 6.92 5.37
C PHE A 113 8.42 6.96 5.27
N ARG A 114 7.84 8.15 5.10
CA ARG A 114 6.39 8.36 5.10
C ARG A 114 5.94 9.18 3.90
N GLY A 115 4.73 8.90 3.42
CA GLY A 115 4.07 9.62 2.33
C GLY A 115 4.41 9.08 0.93
N LYS A 116 3.96 9.82 -0.09
CA LYS A 116 3.95 9.39 -1.50
C LYS A 116 5.33 9.04 -2.09
N ASN A 117 6.41 9.50 -1.46
CA ASN A 117 7.77 9.23 -1.90
C ASN A 117 8.49 8.22 -0.99
N ALA A 118 7.79 7.57 -0.05
CA ALA A 118 8.43 6.74 0.97
C ALA A 118 9.22 5.58 0.35
N HIS A 119 8.66 4.89 -0.63
CA HIS A 119 9.34 3.79 -1.30
C HIS A 119 10.62 4.22 -2.02
N THR A 120 10.54 5.27 -2.86
CA THR A 120 11.73 5.79 -3.55
C THR A 120 12.78 6.34 -2.58
N SER A 121 12.36 6.93 -1.46
CA SER A 121 13.28 7.42 -0.43
C SER A 121 13.98 6.28 0.29
N ALA A 122 13.26 5.18 0.55
CA ALA A 122 13.80 3.98 1.16
C ALA A 122 14.82 3.29 0.25
N ILE A 123 14.52 3.14 -1.04
CA ILE A 123 15.46 2.60 -2.04
C ILE A 123 16.74 3.43 -2.05
N ARG A 124 16.62 4.77 -2.17
CA ARG A 124 17.80 5.65 -2.18
C ARG A 124 18.65 5.54 -0.92
N TYR A 125 18.01 5.38 0.24
CA TYR A 125 18.73 5.17 1.50
C TYR A 125 19.51 3.85 1.46
N ALA A 126 18.84 2.75 1.07
CA ALA A 126 19.47 1.43 1.03
C ALA A 126 20.61 1.35 0.01
N GLU A 127 20.46 1.99 -1.16
CA GLU A 127 21.51 2.06 -2.18
C GLU A 127 22.68 2.97 -1.81
N ALA A 128 22.47 3.98 -0.96
CA ALA A 128 23.53 4.90 -0.54
C ALA A 128 24.55 4.24 0.42
N GLY A 129 24.20 3.13 1.06
CA GLY A 129 25.09 2.36 1.93
C GLY A 129 25.55 3.08 3.20
N GLU A 130 24.75 4.03 3.70
CA GLU A 130 24.99 4.70 4.99
C GLU A 130 24.43 3.92 6.20
#